data_AF-A0A947FPY4-F1
#
_entry.id   AF-A0A947FPY4-F1
#
_cell.length_a   1.000
_cell.length_b   1.000
_cell.length_c   1.000
_cell.angle_alpha   90.00
_cell.angle_beta   90.00
_cell.angle_gamma   90.00
#
_symmetry.space_group_name_H-M   'P 1'
#
loop_
_entity.id
_entity.type
_entity.pdbx_description
1 polymer ?
#
loop_
_entity_poly.entity_id
_entity_poly.type
_entity_poly.pdbx_seq_one_letter_code
_entity_poly.pdbx_strand_id
1 'polypeptide(L)'
;QYPDGILVSRDSIEQLRKQLRPKQQRESTISLIEIDADTKSYQLVCDGAVVMFTPVDGKFPDIDRVIPDPSACSVSNPITTGFDWDYMALFQKINKALTGNKLASPALLPNKEGNSAARIGFSAPCEDVVGVIMPKRL
;
A
#
# COMPACT_ATOMS: atom_id res chain seq x y z
N GLN A 1 10.06 -2.63 -22.53
CA GLN A 1 10.03 -3.08 -21.12
C GLN A 1 10.08 -1.87 -20.21
N TYR A 2 9.22 -1.81 -19.21
CA TYR A 2 9.23 -0.74 -18.19
C TYR A 2 10.18 -1.18 -17.06
N PRO A 3 11.38 -0.59 -16.95
CA PRO A 3 12.40 -1.05 -16.00
C PRO A 3 12.02 -0.84 -14.53
N ASP A 4 11.06 0.06 -14.26
CA ASP A 4 10.66 0.50 -12.91
C ASP A 4 9.24 0.02 -12.52
N GLY A 5 8.68 -0.94 -13.25
CA GLY A 5 7.31 -1.45 -13.04
C GLY A 5 6.27 -0.84 -13.99
N ILE A 6 5.04 -1.36 -13.94
CA ILE A 6 3.95 -1.00 -14.85
C ILE A 6 2.97 -0.06 -14.14
N LEU A 7 2.67 1.09 -14.76
CA LEU A 7 1.70 2.04 -14.25
C LEU A 7 0.31 1.73 -14.79
N VAL A 8 -0.59 1.31 -13.90
CA VAL A 8 -1.98 1.03 -14.23
C VAL A 8 -2.84 2.26 -13.93
N SER A 9 -3.65 2.68 -14.90
CA SER A 9 -4.58 3.79 -14.67
C SER A 9 -5.63 3.42 -13.63
N ARG A 10 -6.08 4.41 -12.84
CA ARG A 10 -7.17 4.22 -11.89
C ARG A 10 -8.44 3.70 -12.57
N ASP A 11 -8.73 4.21 -13.77
CA ASP A 11 -9.94 3.86 -14.51
C ASP A 11 -9.96 2.37 -14.87
N SER A 12 -8.82 1.79 -15.23
CA SER A 12 -8.69 0.35 -15.50
C SER A 12 -8.97 -0.49 -14.25
N ILE A 13 -8.48 -0.06 -13.08
CA ILE A 13 -8.74 -0.74 -11.79
C ILE A 13 -10.22 -0.65 -11.42
N GLU A 14 -10.83 0.53 -11.57
CA GLU A 14 -12.26 0.72 -11.26
C GLU A 14 -13.16 -0.06 -12.23
N GLN A 15 -12.78 -0.16 -13.51
CA GLN A 15 -13.46 -1.02 -14.49
C GLN A 15 -13.41 -2.49 -14.06
N LEU A 16 -12.24 -2.97 -13.63
CA LEU A 16 -12.09 -4.35 -13.16
C LEU A 16 -12.98 -4.58 -11.93
N ARG A 17 -12.93 -3.66 -10.97
CA ARG A 17 -13.75 -3.73 -9.75
C ARG A 17 -15.24 -3.80 -10.04
N LYS A 18 -15.74 -3.06 -11.03
CA LYS A 18 -17.15 -3.07 -11.44
C LYS A 18 -17.61 -4.42 -12.00
N GLN A 19 -16.71 -5.22 -12.57
CA GLN A 19 -17.02 -6.55 -13.09
C GLN A 19 -17.05 -7.62 -12.00
N LEU A 20 -16.43 -7.37 -10.84
CA LEU A 20 -16.31 -8.32 -9.73
C LEU A 20 -17.51 -8.25 -8.78
N ARG A 21 -17.98 -9.42 -8.33
CA ARG A 21 -18.97 -9.51 -7.24
C ARG A 21 -18.34 -9.05 -5.91
N PRO A 22 -19.12 -8.56 -4.93
CA PRO A 22 -18.58 -8.06 -3.66
C PRO A 22 -17.68 -9.05 -2.89
N LYS A 23 -17.93 -10.36 -3.01
CA LYS A 23 -17.08 -11.40 -2.42
C LYS A 23 -15.71 -11.50 -3.12
N GLN A 24 -15.70 -11.40 -4.45
CA GLN A 24 -14.49 -11.46 -5.27
C GLN A 24 -13.63 -10.20 -5.08
N GLN A 25 -14.24 -9.04 -4.83
CA GLN A 25 -13.49 -7.81 -4.53
C GLN A 25 -12.62 -7.88 -3.26
N ARG A 26 -12.83 -8.88 -2.39
CA ARG A 26 -12.15 -8.97 -1.07
C ARG A 26 -11.07 -10.05 -1.01
N GLU A 27 -11.19 -11.11 -1.80
CA GLU A 27 -10.43 -12.35 -1.60
C GLU A 27 -9.74 -12.85 -2.89
N SER A 28 -9.80 -12.08 -3.99
CA SER A 28 -9.33 -12.53 -5.29
C SER A 28 -7.94 -12.01 -5.64
N THR A 29 -7.16 -12.88 -6.28
CA THR A 29 -5.83 -12.55 -6.81
C THR A 29 -5.97 -11.88 -8.17
N ILE A 30 -5.33 -10.73 -8.35
CA ILE A 30 -5.25 -10.05 -9.64
C ILE A 30 -3.97 -10.52 -10.34
N SER A 31 -4.11 -11.04 -11.55
CA SER A 31 -2.99 -11.39 -12.42
C SER A 31 -2.80 -10.31 -13.48
N LEU A 32 -1.56 -9.89 -13.70
CA LEU A 32 -1.17 -8.97 -14.76
C LEU A 32 -0.49 -9.78 -15.87
N ILE A 33 -0.97 -9.65 -17.11
CA ILE A 33 -0.45 -10.39 -18.26
C ILE A 33 -0.16 -9.41 -19.40
N GLU A 34 1.03 -9.50 -19.98
CA GLU A 34 1.38 -8.81 -21.22
C GLU A 34 0.80 -9.58 -22.40
N ILE A 35 -0.02 -8.90 -23.23
CA ILE A 35 -0.64 -9.53 -24.40
C ILE A 35 0.25 -9.34 -25.63
N ASP A 36 0.81 -8.14 -25.78
CA ASP A 36 1.56 -7.76 -26.97
C ASP A 36 2.60 -6.70 -26.60
N ALA A 37 3.86 -7.03 -26.86
CA ALA A 37 5.01 -6.19 -26.58
C ALA A 37 5.12 -5.00 -27.53
N ASP A 38 4.64 -5.13 -28.77
CA ASP A 38 4.73 -4.11 -29.81
C ASP A 38 3.68 -3.02 -29.57
N THR A 39 2.46 -3.42 -29.23
CA THR A 39 1.37 -2.48 -28.90
C THR A 39 1.37 -2.06 -27.42
N LYS A 40 2.26 -2.65 -26.60
CA LYS A 40 2.32 -2.45 -25.14
C LYS A 40 0.96 -2.63 -24.47
N SER A 41 0.23 -3.66 -24.89
CA SER A 41 -1.10 -3.98 -24.39
C SER A 41 -1.03 -5.01 -23.27
N TYR A 42 -1.74 -4.72 -22.18
CA TYR A 42 -1.76 -5.54 -20.97
C TYR A 42 -3.20 -5.88 -20.58
N GLN A 43 -3.36 -6.96 -19.82
CA GLN A 43 -4.62 -7.33 -19.21
C GLN A 43 -4.48 -7.54 -17.71
N LEU A 44 -5.51 -7.10 -16.99
CA LEU A 44 -5.79 -7.48 -15.61
C LEU A 44 -6.83 -8.58 -15.63
N VAL A 45 -6.50 -9.71 -15.01
CA VAL A 45 -7.39 -10.86 -14.87
C VAL A 45 -7.66 -11.11 -13.39
N CYS A 46 -8.93 -11.19 -13.02
CA CYS A 46 -9.35 -11.48 -11.65
C CYS A 46 -10.66 -12.28 -11.68
N ASP A 47 -10.63 -13.55 -11.25
CA ASP A 47 -11.79 -14.45 -11.18
C ASP A 47 -12.74 -14.40 -12.41
N GLY A 48 -12.15 -14.41 -13.61
CA GLY A 48 -12.88 -14.38 -14.89
C GLY A 48 -13.29 -12.99 -15.38
N ALA A 49 -13.14 -11.94 -14.57
CA ALA A 49 -13.18 -10.55 -15.05
C ALA A 49 -11.86 -10.21 -15.75
N VAL A 50 -11.96 -9.54 -16.90
CA VAL A 50 -10.80 -9.18 -17.73
C VAL A 50 -10.93 -7.72 -18.15
N VAL A 51 -9.87 -6.96 -17.93
CA VAL A 51 -9.76 -5.57 -18.39
C VAL A 51 -8.44 -5.40 -19.12
N MET A 52 -8.53 -5.01 -20.40
CA MET A 52 -7.37 -4.60 -21.17
C MET A 52 -7.03 -3.14 -20.91
N PHE A 53 -5.74 -2.81 -20.88
CA PHE A 53 -5.27 -1.44 -20.70
C PHE A 53 -3.90 -1.23 -21.36
N THR A 54 -3.62 0.03 -21.67
CA THR A 54 -2.27 0.49 -22.00
C THR A 54 -1.68 1.16 -20.75
N PRO A 55 -0.45 0.83 -20.34
CA PRO A 55 0.17 1.46 -19.18
C PRO A 55 0.31 2.95 -19.38
N VAL A 56 0.28 3.69 -18.27
CA VAL A 56 0.55 5.12 -18.28
C VAL A 56 2.03 5.32 -18.59
N ASP A 57 2.33 6.14 -19.60
CA ASP A 57 3.70 6.53 -19.91
C ASP A 57 4.20 7.53 -18.86
N GLY A 58 5.18 7.11 -18.07
CA GLY A 58 5.71 7.91 -16.98
C GLY A 58 6.52 7.09 -16.00
N LYS A 59 7.11 7.79 -15.03
CA LYS A 59 7.86 7.19 -13.93
C LYS A 59 7.06 7.37 -12.63
N PHE A 60 6.91 6.31 -11.86
CA PHE A 60 6.33 6.44 -10.53
C PHE A 60 7.25 7.28 -9.63
N PRO A 61 6.72 8.15 -8.76
CA PRO A 61 7.54 8.86 -7.80
C PRO A 61 8.38 7.91 -6.96
N ASP A 62 9.59 8.34 -6.61
CA ASP A 62 10.47 7.61 -5.69
C ASP A 62 9.94 7.78 -4.25
N ILE A 63 9.06 6.86 -3.84
CA ILE A 63 8.37 6.90 -2.54
C ILE A 63 9.29 6.55 -1.38
N ASP A 64 10.40 5.83 -1.63
CA ASP A 64 11.33 5.43 -0.57
C ASP A 64 12.01 6.65 0.06
N ARG A 65 12.11 7.76 -0.68
CA ARG A 65 12.65 9.04 -0.17
C ARG A 65 11.77 9.70 0.90
N VAL A 66 10.49 9.38 0.96
CA VAL A 66 9.52 10.02 1.86
C VAL A 66 9.03 9.09 2.97
N ILE A 67 9.33 7.80 2.90
CA ILE A 67 9.00 6.83 3.94
C ILE A 67 10.04 6.97 5.07
N PRO A 68 9.62 7.19 6.33
CA PRO A 68 10.54 7.27 7.45
C PRO A 68 11.31 5.96 7.64
N ASP A 69 12.63 6.07 7.85
CA ASP A 69 13.50 4.92 8.14
C ASP A 69 13.47 4.61 9.64
N PRO A 70 12.92 3.44 10.06
CA PRO A 70 12.82 3.08 11.47
C PRO A 70 14.17 2.64 12.07
N SER A 71 15.17 2.30 11.25
CA SER A 71 16.49 1.85 11.73
C SER A 71 17.32 2.97 12.38
N ALA A 72 16.92 4.22 12.16
CA ALA A 72 17.57 5.40 12.70
C ALA A 72 17.17 5.74 14.16
N CYS A 73 16.24 4.99 14.77
CA CYS A 73 15.67 5.33 16.08
C CYS A 73 16.55 4.90 17.27
N SER A 74 17.20 5.88 17.91
CA SER A 74 17.98 5.68 19.14
C SER A 74 17.11 5.79 20.41
N VAL A 75 16.46 4.67 20.78
CA VAL A 75 15.96 4.14 22.09
C VAL A 75 15.54 5.06 23.27
N SER A 76 15.59 6.39 23.21
CA SER A 76 15.52 7.22 24.44
C SER A 76 14.42 8.28 24.53
N ASN A 77 13.65 8.55 23.48
CA ASN A 77 12.55 9.52 23.57
C ASN A 77 11.18 8.83 23.63
N PRO A 78 10.34 9.09 24.65
CA PRO A 78 8.99 8.57 24.71
C PRO A 78 8.14 9.25 23.63
N ILE A 79 8.05 8.57 22.48
CA ILE A 79 7.29 9.00 21.31
C ILE A 79 5.82 8.67 21.57
N THR A 80 5.11 9.52 22.31
CA THR A 80 3.69 9.25 22.64
C THR A 80 2.76 10.47 22.55
N THR A 81 3.27 11.70 22.53
CA THR A 81 2.42 12.89 22.68
C THR A 81 2.10 13.65 21.39
N GLY A 82 2.66 13.25 20.24
CA GLY A 82 2.53 13.99 18.98
C GLY A 82 1.54 13.43 17.96
N PHE A 83 1.07 12.18 18.09
CA PHE A 83 0.27 11.54 17.04
C PHE A 83 -1.23 11.54 17.32
N ASP A 84 -2.03 11.51 16.26
CA ASP A 84 -3.44 11.19 16.38
C ASP A 84 -3.64 9.67 16.44
N TRP A 85 -4.03 9.19 17.63
CA TRP A 85 -4.26 7.78 17.87
C TRP A 85 -5.50 7.24 17.14
N ASP A 86 -6.40 8.10 16.64
CA ASP A 86 -7.51 7.66 15.80
C ASP A 86 -7.01 7.06 14.47
N TYR A 87 -5.87 7.53 13.95
CA TYR A 87 -5.23 6.91 12.79
C TYR A 87 -4.73 5.50 13.09
N MET A 88 -4.33 5.19 14.33
CA MET A 88 -3.95 3.82 14.68
C MET A 88 -5.13 2.86 14.58
N ALA A 89 -6.34 3.28 14.94
CA ALA A 89 -7.54 2.48 14.74
C ALA A 89 -7.84 2.24 13.24
N LEU A 90 -7.53 3.19 12.37
CA LEU A 90 -7.62 3.00 10.92
C LEU A 90 -6.56 2.02 10.41
N PHE A 91 -5.31 2.13 10.86
CA PHE A 91 -4.26 1.16 10.50
C PHE A 91 -4.58 -0.25 10.99
N GLN A 92 -5.23 -0.40 12.16
CA GLN A 92 -5.74 -1.70 12.62
C GLN A 92 -6.80 -2.29 11.67
N LYS A 93 -7.72 -1.45 11.16
CA LYS A 93 -8.71 -1.89 10.16
C LYS A 93 -8.04 -2.32 8.86
N ILE A 94 -7.03 -1.59 8.40
CA ILE A 94 -6.24 -1.92 7.21
C ILE A 94 -5.50 -3.24 7.44
N ASN A 95 -4.80 -3.40 8.57
CA ASN A 95 -4.06 -4.62 8.89
C ASN A 95 -4.99 -5.85 8.87
N LYS A 96 -6.18 -5.73 9.46
CA LYS A 96 -7.19 -6.80 9.43
C LYS A 96 -7.69 -7.09 8.02
N ALA A 97 -7.87 -6.07 7.19
CA ALA A 97 -8.31 -6.25 5.80
C ALA A 97 -7.24 -6.95 4.95
N LEU A 98 -5.97 -6.65 5.19
CA LEU A 98 -4.83 -7.21 4.44
C LEU A 98 -4.47 -8.62 4.90
N THR A 99 -4.38 -8.84 6.21
CA THR A 99 -3.89 -10.12 6.78
C THR A 99 -5.02 -11.12 7.08
N GLY A 100 -6.29 -10.68 7.10
CA GLY A 100 -7.42 -11.45 7.62
C GLY A 100 -7.37 -11.71 9.13
N ASN A 101 -6.29 -11.30 9.82
CA ASN A 101 -6.05 -11.59 11.22
C ASN A 101 -6.56 -10.46 12.11
N LYS A 102 -7.48 -10.77 13.02
CA LYS A 102 -8.06 -9.81 13.98
C LYS A 102 -7.14 -9.50 15.16
N LEU A 103 -6.15 -10.34 15.42
CA LEU A 103 -5.26 -10.25 16.58
C LEU A 103 -3.93 -9.57 16.24
N ALA A 104 -3.58 -9.49 14.96
CA ALA A 104 -2.40 -8.78 14.52
C ALA A 104 -2.61 -7.27 14.70
N SER A 105 -1.70 -6.62 15.43
CA SER A 105 -1.69 -5.18 15.61
C SER A 105 -0.56 -4.57 14.77
N PRO A 106 -0.83 -3.50 14.00
CA PRO A 106 0.22 -2.77 13.32
C PRO A 106 1.19 -2.16 14.34
N ALA A 107 2.48 -2.16 14.01
CA ALA A 107 3.52 -1.64 14.87
C ALA A 107 3.85 -0.19 14.49
N LEU A 108 3.84 0.72 15.47
CA LEU A 108 4.38 2.07 15.31
C LEU A 108 5.91 1.99 15.42
N LEU A 109 6.58 2.37 14.34
CA LEU A 109 8.03 2.41 14.22
C LEU A 109 8.45 3.89 14.10
N PRO A 110 8.74 4.54 15.22
CA PRO A 110 8.99 5.96 15.22
C PRO A 110 10.35 6.31 14.63
N ASN A 111 10.45 7.53 14.10
CA ASN A 111 11.69 8.06 13.56
C ASN A 111 12.50 8.77 14.68
N LYS A 112 13.79 9.03 14.43
CA LYS A 112 14.77 9.54 15.40
C LYS A 112 14.38 10.88 16.02
N GLU A 113 13.70 11.73 15.26
CA GLU A 113 13.34 13.08 15.68
C GLU A 113 11.99 13.07 16.40
N GLY A 114 11.93 13.67 17.60
CA GLY A 114 10.66 13.90 18.29
C GLY A 114 9.75 14.77 17.43
N ASN A 115 8.46 14.44 17.36
CA ASN A 115 7.47 15.14 16.53
C ASN A 115 7.74 15.06 15.01
N SER A 116 8.27 13.95 14.53
CA SER A 116 8.43 13.65 13.09
C SER A 116 7.50 12.53 12.63
N ALA A 117 7.39 12.33 11.31
CA ALA A 117 6.61 11.24 10.74
C ALA A 117 7.14 9.87 11.20
N ALA A 118 6.23 8.96 11.53
CA ALA A 118 6.57 7.60 11.93
C ALA A 118 6.08 6.58 10.91
N ARG A 119 6.80 5.47 10.79
CA ARG A 119 6.41 4.34 9.94
C ARG A 119 5.46 3.42 10.71
N ILE A 120 4.50 2.85 10.00
CA ILE A 120 3.63 1.78 10.48
C ILE A 120 4.01 0.50 9.76
N GLY A 121 4.43 -0.50 10.52
CA GLY A 121 4.68 -1.86 10.02
C GLY A 121 3.44 -2.74 10.16
N PHE A 122 3.19 -3.58 9.18
CA PHE A 122 2.13 -4.59 9.20
C PHE A 122 2.72 -5.98 9.46
N SER A 123 1.89 -6.90 9.96
CA SER A 123 2.32 -8.27 10.25
C SER A 123 2.23 -9.16 9.02
N ALA A 124 2.90 -10.32 9.06
CA ALA A 124 2.76 -11.37 8.06
C ALA A 124 1.27 -11.66 7.72
N PRO A 125 0.93 -11.88 6.44
CA PRO A 125 1.83 -11.99 5.28
C PRO A 125 2.19 -10.66 4.59
N CYS A 126 1.86 -9.50 5.16
CA CYS A 126 1.94 -8.19 4.49
C CYS A 126 3.09 -7.33 5.03
N GLU A 127 4.27 -7.91 5.21
CA GLU A 127 5.45 -7.25 5.80
C GLU A 127 6.04 -6.16 4.90
N ASP A 128 5.76 -6.25 3.60
CA ASP A 128 6.12 -5.30 2.54
C ASP A 128 5.20 -4.07 2.50
N VAL A 129 4.03 -4.13 3.14
CA VAL A 129 3.12 -3.00 3.23
C VAL A 129 3.64 -2.00 4.26
N VAL A 130 3.61 -0.72 3.91
CA VAL A 130 4.08 0.37 4.77
C VAL A 130 2.99 1.42 4.94
N GLY A 131 2.72 1.78 6.19
CA GLY A 131 1.94 2.96 6.52
C GLY A 131 2.85 4.08 7.02
N VAL A 132 2.39 5.32 6.92
CA VAL A 132 3.08 6.48 7.50
C VAL A 132 2.06 7.28 8.30
N ILE A 133 2.40 7.63 9.54
CA ILE A 133 1.60 8.50 10.39
C ILE A 133 2.35 9.82 10.61
N MET A 134 1.66 10.92 10.34
CA MET A 134 2.18 12.26 10.56
C MET A 134 1.81 12.73 11.97
N PRO A 135 2.71 13.45 12.66
CA PRO A 135 2.37 14.10 13.93
C PRO A 135 1.36 15.23 13.70
N LYS A 136 0.61 15.56 14.75
CA LYS A 136 -0.25 16.74 14.77
C LYS A 136 0.63 17.98 14.60
N ARG A 137 0.13 18.93 13.82
CA ARG A 137 0.74 20.27 13.78
C ARG A 137 0.48 20.91 15.15
N LEU A 138 1.56 21.26 15.84
CA LEU A 138 1.50 22.08 17.06
C LEU A 138 1.10 23.51 16.71
#